data_AF-A0A930UUU0-F1
#
_entry.id   AF-A0A930UUU0-F1
#
_cell.length_a   1.000
_cell.length_b   1.000
_cell.length_c   1.000
_cell.angle_alpha   90.00
_cell.angle_beta   90.00
_cell.angle_gamma   90.00
#
_symmetry.space_group_name_H-M   'P 1'
#
loop_
_entity.id
_entity.type
_entity.pdbx_description
1 polymer ?
#
loop_
_entity_poly.entity_id
_entity_poly.type
_entity_poly.pdbx_seq_one_letter_code
_entity_poly.pdbx_strand_id
1 'polypeptide(L)' 'MPNCRLHFVHSLAKFKKIQLHENAKFFALGARNPEVISYAEQHNIPIWRMEDGFIRSVGLGSNLVAPLSLVVDPLGIYF' A
#
# COMPACT_ATOMS: atom_id res chain seq x y z
N MET A 1 0.18 -1.81 -22.66
CA MET A 1 0.04 -1.37 -21.25
C MET A 1 0.45 -2.54 -20.36
N PRO A 2 1.41 -2.41 -19.44
CA PRO A 2 1.67 -3.47 -18.47
C PRO A 2 0.36 -3.72 -17.69
N ASN A 3 0.00 -4.99 -17.55
CA ASN A 3 -1.30 -5.45 -17.07
C ASN A 3 -1.37 -5.36 -15.52
N CYS A 4 -1.20 -4.15 -14.99
CA CYS A 4 -1.18 -3.90 -13.56
C CYS A 4 -2.60 -4.05 -12.98
N ARG A 5 -2.81 -5.06 -12.13
CA ARG A 5 -4.08 -5.29 -11.43
C ARG A 5 -3.94 -4.87 -9.98
N LEU A 6 -4.77 -3.92 -9.57
CA LEU A 6 -4.83 -3.45 -8.19
C LEU A 6 -5.94 -4.18 -7.44
N HIS A 7 -5.57 -4.80 -6.31
CA HIS A 7 -6.50 -5.51 -5.44
C HIS A 7 -6.62 -4.78 -4.11
N PHE A 8 -7.74 -4.11 -3.88
CA PHE A 8 -8.05 -3.52 -2.57
C PHE A 8 -8.63 -4.59 -1.65
N VAL A 9 -7.88 -4.97 -0.62
CA VAL A 9 -8.28 -6.01 0.32
C VAL A 9 -8.40 -5.42 1.72
N HIS A 10 -9.55 -5.66 2.35
CA HIS A 10 -9.88 -5.09 3.66
C HIS A 10 -9.60 -6.06 4.82
N SER A 11 -9.10 -7.27 4.53
CA SER A 11 -8.69 -8.25 5.55
C SER A 11 -7.76 -9.33 4.97
N LEU A 12 -6.84 -9.84 5.79
CA LEU A 12 -5.97 -10.96 5.41
C LEU A 12 -6.76 -12.23 5.05
N ALA A 13 -7.91 -12.47 5.66
CA ALA A 13 -8.75 -13.63 5.36
C ALA A 13 -9.31 -13.61 3.92
N LYS A 14 -9.69 -12.43 3.41
CA LYS A 14 -10.09 -12.27 2.01
C LYS A 14 -8.89 -12.33 1.07
N PHE A 15 -7.76 -11.78 1.51
CA PHE A 15 -6.52 -11.78 0.74
C PHE A 15 -6.06 -13.21 0.38
N LYS A 16 -6.11 -14.15 1.34
CA LYS A 16 -5.68 -15.55 1.13
C LYS A 16 -6.44 -16.29 0.02
N LYS A 17 -7.58 -15.75 -0.44
CA LYS A 17 -8.37 -16.30 -1.54
C LYS A 17 -7.94 -15.77 -2.92
N ILE A 18 -7.05 -14.77 -2.95
CA ILE A 18 -6.56 -14.15 -4.18
C ILE A 18 -5.30 -14.88 -4.62
N GLN A 19 -5.28 -15.33 -5.87
CA GLN A 19 -4.07 -15.85 -6.47
C GLN A 19 -3.14 -14.69 -6.83
N LEU A 20 -1.95 -14.68 -6.22
CA LEU A 20 -0.93 -13.69 -6.51
C LEU A 20 -0.11 -14.08 -7.74
N HIS A 21 0.30 -13.07 -8.49
CA HIS A 21 1.37 -13.21 -9.49
C HIS A 21 2.73 -13.20 -8.77
N GLU A 22 3.75 -13.83 -9.34
CA GLU A 22 5.10 -13.95 -8.74
C GLU A 22 5.72 -12.59 -8.38
N ASN A 23 5.41 -11.55 -9.16
CA ASN A 23 5.90 -10.18 -8.98
C ASN A 23 4.94 -9.28 -8.18
N ALA A 24 4.02 -9.86 -7.42
CA ALA A 24 3.08 -9.11 -6.60
C ALA A 24 3.82 -8.29 -5.53
N LYS A 25 3.34 -7.08 -5.28
CA LYS A 25 3.86 -6.17 -4.26
C LYS A 25 2.73 -5.76 -3.35
N PHE A 26 3.01 -5.69 -2.06
CA PHE A 26 2.06 -5.17 -1.10
C PHE A 26 2.27 -3.68 -0.94
N PHE A 27 1.17 -2.93 -0.98
CA PHE A 27 1.19 -1.51 -0.66
C PHE A 27 0.58 -1.32 0.74
N ALA A 28 1.35 -0.76 1.65
CA ALA A 28 0.90 -0.41 3.00
C ALA A 28 0.90 1.11 3.17
N LEU A 29 -0.22 1.69 3.61
CA LEU A 29 -0.30 3.10 3.96
C LEU A 29 0.27 3.29 5.37
N GLY A 30 1.46 3.89 5.47
CA GLY A 30 2.22 4.02 6.71
C GLY A 30 2.43 2.69 7.47
N ALA A 31 2.45 2.76 8.80
CA ALA A 31 2.65 1.61 9.70
C ALA A 31 1.33 0.98 10.21
N ARG A 32 0.20 1.21 9.54
CA ARG A 32 -1.14 0.98 10.12
C ARG A 32 -1.58 -0.49 10.23
N ASN A 33 -0.86 -1.43 9.59
CA ASN A 33 -1.28 -2.84 9.48
C ASN A 33 -0.12 -3.82 9.78
N PRO A 34 0.25 -4.03 11.06
CA PRO A 34 1.37 -4.90 11.43
C PRO A 34 1.18 -6.35 10.98
N GLU A 35 -0.06 -6.87 10.98
CA GLU A 35 -0.36 -8.23 10.55
C GLU A 35 -0.08 -8.47 9.06
N VAL A 36 -0.29 -7.45 8.22
CA VAL A 36 0.00 -7.51 6.78
C VAL A 36 1.51 -7.50 6.54
N ILE A 37 2.25 -6.71 7.33
CA ILE A 37 3.70 -6.65 7.29
C ILE A 37 4.28 -8.01 7.67
N SER A 38 3.87 -8.57 8.81
CA SER A 38 4.33 -9.88 9.26
C SER A 38 4.00 -10.99 8.25
N TYR A 39 2.81 -10.97 7.64
CA TYR A 39 2.46 -11.93 6.58
C TYR A 39 3.38 -11.78 5.36
N ALA A 40 3.62 -10.56 4.89
CA ALA A 40 4.47 -10.32 3.74
C ALA A 40 5.93 -10.72 4.00
N GLU A 41 6.45 -10.44 5.20
CA GLU A 41 7.78 -10.89 5.66
C GLU A 41 7.88 -12.42 5.68
N GLN A 42 6.90 -13.10 6.28
CA GLN A 42 6.84 -14.57 6.32
C GLN A 42 6.83 -15.22 4.93
N HIS A 43 6.26 -14.53 3.94
CA HIS A 43 6.10 -15.04 2.58
C HIS A 43 7.07 -14.41 1.56
N ASN A 44 8.06 -13.62 2.00
CA ASN A 44 9.01 -12.92 1.14
C ASN A 44 8.35 -12.06 0.06
N ILE A 45 7.21 -11.44 0.36
CA ILE A 45 6.50 -10.55 -0.55
C ILE A 45 7.02 -9.12 -0.35
N PRO A 46 7.49 -8.42 -1.41
CA PRO A 46 7.95 -7.04 -1.29
C PRO A 46 6.86 -6.12 -0.75
N ILE A 47 7.19 -5.35 0.29
CA ILE A 47 6.33 -4.32 0.86
C ILE A 47 6.81 -2.96 0.39
N TRP A 48 5.91 -2.23 -0.26
CA TRP A 48 6.09 -0.83 -0.64
C TRP A 48 5.23 0.01 0.28
N ARG A 49 5.84 0.99 0.93
CA ARG A 49 5.11 1.90 1.80
C ARG A 49 4.60 3.08 0.97
N MET A 50 3.35 3.47 1.20
CA MET A 50 2.70 4.57 0.50
C MET A 50 2.33 5.65 1.51
N GLU A 51 2.42 6.92 1.10
CA GLU A 51 1.95 8.08 1.86
C GLU A 51 1.36 9.15 0.94
N ASP A 52 0.72 10.14 1.55
CA ASP A 52 0.38 11.39 0.88
C ASP A 52 1.66 12.07 0.34
N GLY A 53 1.60 12.58 -0.88
CA GLY A 53 2.72 13.34 -1.43
C GLY A 53 2.90 14.70 -0.76
N PHE A 54 4.10 15.27 -0.87
CA PHE A 54 4.45 16.57 -0.28
C PHE A 54 3.44 17.67 -0.62
N ILE A 55 2.97 17.69 -1.86
CA ILE A 55 1.85 18.53 -2.28
C ILE A 55 0.59 17.65 -2.30
N ARG A 56 -0.14 17.68 -1.19
CA ARG A 56 -1.27 16.80 -0.97
C ARG A 56 -2.55 17.28 -1.66
N SER A 57 -3.05 18.47 -1.36
CA SER A 57 -4.36 18.94 -1.85
C SER A 57 -4.58 20.43 -1.54
N VAL A 58 -5.55 21.06 -2.21
CA VAL A 58 -6.11 22.34 -1.78
C VAL A 58 -7.27 22.05 -0.81
N GLY A 59 -6.94 21.92 0.47
CA GLY A 59 -7.86 21.51 1.53
C GLY A 59 -7.26 20.42 2.43
N LEU A 60 -7.84 20.25 3.63
CA LEU A 60 -7.34 19.32 4.65
C LEU A 60 -7.77 17.88 4.37
N GLY A 61 -6.93 16.91 4.78
CA GLY A 61 -7.26 15.49 4.75
C GLY A 61 -8.43 15.11 5.66
N SER A 62 -8.65 15.86 6.75
CA SER A 62 -9.82 15.70 7.63
C SER A 62 -11.14 15.95 6.90
N ASN A 63 -11.11 16.71 5.81
CA ASN A 63 -12.29 17.03 5.00
C ASN A 63 -12.49 16.02 3.87
N LEU A 64 -11.79 14.88 3.91
CA LEU A 64 -11.85 13.81 2.91
C LEU A 64 -11.49 14.27 1.48
N VAL A 65 -10.73 15.37 1.37
CA VAL A 65 -10.19 15.84 0.09
C VAL A 65 -9.15 14.83 -0.39
N ALA A 66 -9.41 14.24 -1.56
CA ALA A 66 -8.53 13.26 -2.17
C ALA A 66 -7.14 13.88 -2.46
N PRO A 67 -6.05 13.12 -2.23
CA PRO A 67 -4.72 13.60 -2.53
C PRO A 67 -4.51 13.74 -4.04
N LEU A 68 -3.85 14.82 -4.45
CA LEU A 68 -3.40 15.09 -5.81
C LEU A 68 -2.11 14.30 -6.15
N SER A 69 -1.36 13.88 -5.15
CA SER A 69 -0.14 13.09 -5.31
C SER A 69 0.06 12.10 -4.17
N LEU A 70 0.74 10.99 -4.48
CA LEU A 70 1.12 9.93 -3.54
C LEU A 70 2.61 9.65 -3.69
N VAL A 71 3.26 9.32 -2.58
CA VAL A 71 4.65 8.83 -2.56
C VAL A 71 4.61 7.32 -2.31
N VAL A 72 5.47 6.59 -3.03
CA VAL A 72 5.63 5.14 -2.89
C VAL A 72 7.12 4.86 -2.69
N ASP A 73 7.46 4.23 -1.57
CA ASP A 73 8.85 3.97 -1.17
C ASP A 73 9.08 2.46 -0.90
N PRO A 74 10.00 1.80 -1.62
CA PRO A 74 10.35 0.40 -1.40
C PRO A 74 11.29 0.13 -0.21
N LEU A 75 11.99 1.15 0.32
CA LEU A 75 12.96 1.04 1.42
C LEU A 75 12.31 1.42 2.75
N GLY A 76 11.47 2.44 2.74
CA GLY A 76 10.82 2.97 3.94
C GLY A 76 10.59 4.47 3.83
N ILE A 77 9.47 4.93 4.35
CA ILE A 77 9.09 6.35 4.25
C ILE A 77 10.10 7.16 5.06
N TYR A 78 10.51 8.31 4.52
CA TYR A 78 11.16 9.40 5.24
C TYR A 78 10.59 9.50 6.68
N PHE A 79 11.45 9.72 7.67
CA PHE A 79 11.24 9.69 9.14
C PHE A 79 11.53 8.34 9.82
#